data_AF-A0ABD3SSA0-F1
#
_entry.id   AF-A0ABD3SSA0-F1
#
_cell.length_a   1.000
_cell.length_b   1.000
_cell.length_c   1.000
_cell.angle_alpha   90.00
_cell.angle_beta   90.00
_cell.angle_gamma   90.00
#
_symmetry.space_group_name_H-M   'P 1'
#
loop_
_entity.id
_entity.type
_entity.pdbx_description
1 polymer ?
#
loop_
_entity_poly.entity_id
_entity_poly.type
_entity_poly.pdbx_seq_one_letter_code
_entity_poly.pdbx_strand_id
1 'polypeptide(L)'
;MSTAQEATINPDGSTTFEDASSGGYAGGPADAGAGAGADSSYPDDATSTDDSFVPPPTRGGVDPAVYLALAVLAFALLFAYLQVRRRRKNAGVDDFFSNLDGDKFNLKLPPAVDEYYEVKSKCEDEGWEPGQVPEAGGQPSPHHRMLAQALMKRCIADIPIVSHIQRESAGMNKLYAQSMCSVKQWKSYQAAEAMVSAEVEEVRAEADEIEPGWSNVVWRQAMQYHNMLKQKEEQAKAQQMAQAKAIADKKRAEEEKAAAEKAKYDEIKAKVDAEKARIANAERLAAELVKQEERERESKKAFSSKGGGTGMKKGFLG
;
A
#
# COMPACT_ATOMS: atom_id res chain seq x y z
N MET A 1 15.32 -20.20 -51.63
CA MET A 1 14.12 -19.33 -51.67
C MET A 1 12.99 -20.15 -51.06
N SER A 2 12.66 -19.89 -49.80
CA SER A 2 11.67 -20.67 -49.04
C SER A 2 10.29 -20.05 -49.25
N THR A 3 9.36 -20.84 -49.76
CA THR A 3 7.96 -20.47 -49.95
C THR A 3 7.25 -20.55 -48.61
N ALA A 4 6.91 -19.39 -48.03
CA ALA A 4 6.04 -19.32 -46.86
C ALA A 4 4.63 -19.72 -47.28
N GLN A 5 4.09 -20.78 -46.68
CA GLN A 5 2.68 -21.12 -46.76
C GLN A 5 1.91 -20.22 -45.80
N GLU A 6 1.06 -19.37 -46.36
CA GLU A 6 0.18 -18.46 -45.67
C GLU A 6 -1.05 -19.24 -45.15
N ALA A 7 -1.28 -19.19 -43.83
CA ALA A 7 -2.40 -19.86 -43.19
C ALA A 7 -3.68 -19.04 -43.42
N THR A 8 -4.56 -19.53 -44.30
CA THR A 8 -5.89 -18.95 -44.53
C THR A 8 -6.80 -19.28 -43.35
N ILE A 9 -7.22 -18.26 -42.60
CA ILE A 9 -8.20 -18.37 -41.50
C ILE A 9 -9.59 -18.15 -42.08
N ASN A 10 -10.49 -19.11 -41.90
CA ASN A 10 -11.88 -18.98 -42.31
C ASN A 10 -12.65 -18.01 -41.39
N PRO A 11 -13.66 -17.28 -41.90
CA PRO A 11 -14.41 -16.27 -41.14
C PRO A 11 -15.31 -16.83 -40.02
N ASP A 12 -15.36 -18.15 -39.83
CA ASP A 12 -16.08 -18.81 -38.74
C ASP A 12 -15.19 -19.17 -37.53
N GLY A 13 -13.89 -18.86 -37.60
CA GLY A 13 -12.95 -19.10 -36.51
C GLY A 13 -12.53 -20.56 -36.31
N SER A 14 -12.90 -21.48 -37.21
CA SER A 14 -12.43 -22.86 -37.16
C SER A 14 -11.09 -23.02 -37.89
N THR A 15 -10.11 -23.65 -37.22
CA THR A 15 -8.88 -24.13 -37.84
C THR A 15 -8.96 -25.64 -37.99
N THR A 16 -9.05 -26.14 -39.21
CA THR A 16 -8.97 -27.58 -39.51
C THR A 16 -7.51 -28.02 -39.51
N PHE A 17 -7.09 -28.77 -38.50
CA PHE A 17 -5.83 -29.52 -38.50
C PHE A 17 -6.16 -30.96 -38.89
N GLU A 18 -5.65 -31.44 -40.03
CA GLU A 18 -5.71 -32.86 -40.38
C GLU A 18 -4.72 -33.62 -39.49
N ASP A 19 -5.24 -34.36 -38.50
CA ASP A 19 -4.41 -35.16 -37.60
C ASP A 19 -4.26 -36.58 -38.17
N ALA A 20 -3.04 -36.88 -38.62
CA ALA A 20 -2.64 -38.16 -39.15
C ALA A 20 -1.86 -38.96 -38.10
N SER A 21 -2.49 -40.05 -37.63
CA SER A 21 -1.87 -41.33 -37.25
C SER A 21 -0.79 -41.33 -36.14
N SER A 22 -1.08 -41.94 -34.99
CA SER A 22 -0.77 -43.34 -34.64
C SER A 22 0.56 -43.56 -33.90
N GLY A 23 0.53 -44.40 -32.87
CA GLY A 23 1.72 -45.09 -32.36
C GLY A 23 1.83 -45.10 -30.84
N GLY A 24 1.33 -46.17 -30.22
CA GLY A 24 1.42 -46.38 -28.78
C GLY A 24 2.82 -46.74 -28.29
N TYR A 25 2.99 -46.69 -26.97
CA TYR A 25 4.01 -47.48 -26.29
C TYR A 25 3.57 -47.79 -24.85
N ALA A 26 3.59 -49.08 -24.53
CA ALA A 26 3.37 -49.64 -23.22
C ALA A 26 4.73 -49.98 -22.58
N GLY A 27 4.81 -49.95 -21.24
CA GLY A 27 5.74 -50.81 -20.50
C GLY A 27 6.57 -50.15 -19.38
N GLY A 28 6.24 -50.52 -18.13
CA GLY A 28 7.19 -51.18 -17.23
C GLY A 28 8.10 -50.34 -16.30
N PRO A 29 8.66 -50.93 -15.22
CA PRO A 29 8.49 -50.40 -13.86
C PRO A 29 9.79 -50.21 -13.01
N ALA A 30 9.58 -49.62 -11.81
CA ALA A 30 10.22 -49.81 -10.49
C ALA A 30 11.76 -49.87 -10.32
N ASP A 31 12.31 -49.06 -9.40
CA ASP A 31 13.35 -49.51 -8.45
C ASP A 31 13.42 -48.64 -7.18
N ALA A 32 13.83 -49.28 -6.09
CA ALA A 32 13.91 -48.85 -4.71
C ALA A 32 15.28 -48.22 -4.35
N GLY A 33 15.36 -47.55 -3.20
CA GLY A 33 16.63 -47.10 -2.64
C GLY A 33 16.51 -46.63 -1.20
N ALA A 34 16.73 -47.54 -0.26
CA ALA A 34 16.90 -47.28 1.17
C ALA A 34 18.37 -46.91 1.49
N GLY A 35 18.60 -46.05 2.48
CA GLY A 35 19.94 -45.76 3.01
C GLY A 35 19.89 -45.31 4.47
N ALA A 36 20.50 -46.11 5.34
CA ALA A 36 20.64 -45.92 6.78
C ALA A 36 22.12 -45.94 7.21
N GLY A 37 22.46 -45.25 8.30
CA GLY A 37 23.74 -45.29 9.05
C GLY A 37 23.91 -43.99 9.84
N ALA A 38 23.91 -43.90 11.18
CA ALA A 38 24.83 -44.48 12.20
C ALA A 38 26.29 -44.06 11.94
N ASP A 39 27.14 -43.57 12.86
CA ASP A 39 27.28 -43.58 14.32
C ASP A 39 28.49 -42.65 14.70
N SER A 40 28.71 -42.42 16.01
CA SER A 40 30.00 -42.14 16.68
C SER A 40 30.52 -40.69 16.63
N SER A 41 31.12 -40.08 17.67
CA SER A 41 31.72 -40.59 18.90
C SER A 41 32.15 -39.39 19.80
N TYR A 42 32.08 -39.59 21.12
CA TYR A 42 32.63 -38.80 22.25
C TYR A 42 34.18 -38.64 22.19
N PRO A 43 34.81 -37.70 22.93
CA PRO A 43 35.15 -37.95 24.34
C PRO A 43 35.10 -36.75 25.33
N ASP A 44 34.88 -37.13 26.59
CA ASP A 44 35.21 -36.42 27.83
C ASP A 44 36.65 -35.88 27.86
N ASP A 45 36.85 -34.72 28.50
CA ASP A 45 38.05 -34.48 29.30
C ASP A 45 37.71 -33.61 30.51
N ALA A 46 38.15 -34.09 31.67
CA ALA A 46 37.93 -33.54 32.99
C ALA A 46 39.31 -33.16 33.54
N THR A 47 39.52 -31.90 33.87
CA THR A 47 40.64 -31.51 34.74
C THR A 47 40.20 -30.46 35.75
N SER A 48 40.29 -30.87 37.02
CA SER A 48 40.19 -30.03 38.20
C SER A 48 41.47 -29.21 38.37
N THR A 49 41.32 -27.91 38.62
CA THR A 49 42.38 -27.14 39.28
C THR A 49 41.74 -26.21 40.30
N ASP A 50 41.93 -26.59 41.54
CA ASP A 50 41.80 -25.81 42.77
C ASP A 50 42.76 -24.62 42.68
N ASP A 51 42.24 -23.39 42.70
CA ASP A 51 43.08 -22.22 43.00
C ASP A 51 42.28 -21.15 43.74
N SER A 52 42.78 -20.83 44.92
CA SER A 52 42.15 -20.00 45.94
C SER A 52 42.40 -18.52 45.64
N PHE A 53 41.54 -17.89 44.84
CA PHE A 53 41.65 -16.46 44.54
C PHE A 53 40.91 -15.60 45.57
N VAL A 54 41.69 -14.96 46.46
CA VAL A 54 41.22 -13.96 47.43
C VAL A 54 41.02 -12.61 46.70
N PRO A 55 39.79 -12.07 46.59
CA PRO A 55 39.57 -10.80 45.90
C PRO A 55 40.03 -9.61 46.77
N PRO A 56 40.77 -8.64 46.20
CA PRO A 56 41.10 -7.38 46.87
C PRO A 56 39.84 -6.49 47.02
N PRO A 57 39.84 -5.56 48.00
CA PRO A 57 38.67 -4.77 48.33
C PRO A 57 38.19 -3.90 47.16
N THR A 58 36.91 -4.07 46.82
CA THR A 58 36.20 -3.37 45.77
C THR A 58 36.05 -1.88 46.11
N ARG A 59 36.73 -1.02 45.35
CA ARG A 59 36.35 0.39 45.22
C ARG A 59 34.98 0.44 44.52
N GLY A 60 34.06 1.23 45.04
CA GLY A 60 32.64 1.31 44.66
C GLY A 60 32.37 1.33 43.16
N GLY A 61 32.20 0.13 42.61
CA GLY A 61 31.85 -0.14 41.22
C GLY A 61 30.55 -0.94 41.21
N VAL A 62 29.74 -0.68 40.21
CA VAL A 62 28.43 -1.29 40.00
C VAL A 62 28.53 -2.82 40.10
N ASP A 63 27.58 -3.44 40.79
CA ASP A 63 27.54 -4.88 41.06
C ASP A 63 27.71 -5.69 39.75
N PRO A 64 28.64 -6.67 39.68
CA PRO A 64 28.82 -7.54 38.51
C PRO A 64 27.52 -8.19 38.02
N ALA A 65 26.55 -8.44 38.92
CA ALA A 65 25.23 -8.95 38.55
C ALA A 65 24.46 -7.97 37.64
N VAL A 66 24.65 -6.66 37.79
CA VAL A 66 24.01 -5.64 36.96
C VAL A 66 24.58 -5.66 35.54
N TYR A 67 25.88 -5.87 35.38
CA TYR A 67 26.49 -6.02 34.06
C TYR A 67 25.99 -7.28 33.34
N LEU A 68 25.83 -8.38 34.06
CA LEU A 68 25.29 -9.62 33.50
C LEU A 68 23.81 -9.46 33.10
N ALA A 69 23.00 -8.81 33.95
CA ALA A 69 21.60 -8.51 33.64
C ALA A 69 21.46 -7.61 32.40
N LEU A 70 22.30 -6.58 32.28
CA LEU A 70 22.33 -5.71 31.11
C LEU A 70 22.78 -6.44 29.83
N ALA A 71 23.75 -7.35 29.94
CA ALA A 71 24.20 -8.16 28.81
C ALA A 71 23.09 -9.11 28.30
N VAL A 72 22.37 -9.78 29.21
CA VAL A 72 21.23 -10.64 28.86
C VAL A 72 20.11 -9.81 28.23
N LEU A 73 19.83 -8.63 28.77
CA LEU A 73 18.79 -7.74 28.23
C LEU A 73 19.16 -7.21 26.85
N ALA A 74 20.43 -6.84 26.63
CA ALA A 74 20.94 -6.45 25.31
C ALA A 74 20.85 -7.61 24.30
N PHE A 75 21.18 -8.84 24.72
CA PHE A 75 21.08 -10.02 23.85
C PHE A 75 19.63 -10.36 23.51
N ALA A 76 18.71 -10.26 24.48
CA ALA A 76 17.28 -10.44 24.26
C ALA A 76 16.71 -9.39 23.29
N LEU A 77 17.11 -8.12 23.43
CA LEU A 77 16.72 -7.05 22.51
C LEU A 77 17.31 -7.26 21.11
N LEU A 78 18.58 -7.69 21.00
CA LEU A 78 19.21 -8.03 19.72
C LEU A 78 18.50 -9.22 19.06
N PHE A 79 18.17 -10.26 19.82
CA PHE A 79 17.45 -11.43 19.33
C PHE A 79 16.04 -11.07 18.87
N ALA A 80 15.31 -10.26 19.64
CA ALA A 80 13.99 -9.76 19.25
C ALA A 80 14.07 -8.88 18.00
N TYR A 81 15.05 -7.99 17.91
CA TYR A 81 15.30 -7.16 16.73
C TYR A 81 15.62 -8.01 15.49
N LEU A 82 16.48 -9.02 15.63
CA LEU A 82 16.82 -9.95 14.55
C LEU A 82 15.61 -10.81 14.15
N GLN A 83 14.76 -11.24 15.08
CA GLN A 83 13.51 -11.93 14.77
C GLN A 83 12.54 -11.03 14.03
N VAL A 84 12.35 -9.77 14.45
CA VAL A 84 11.48 -8.80 13.77
C VAL A 84 12.03 -8.48 12.39
N ARG A 85 13.35 -8.32 12.24
CA ARG A 85 13.99 -8.07 10.95
C ARG A 85 13.90 -9.28 10.03
N ARG A 86 14.03 -10.50 10.56
CA ARG A 86 13.85 -11.75 9.81
C ARG A 86 12.40 -11.94 9.40
N ARG A 87 11.43 -11.68 10.29
CA ARG A 87 9.99 -11.68 9.96
C ARG A 87 9.64 -10.65 8.90
N ARG A 88 10.20 -9.43 8.94
CA ARG A 88 9.97 -8.42 7.89
C ARG A 88 10.54 -8.82 6.52
N LYS A 89 11.70 -9.49 6.49
CA LYS A 89 12.26 -10.03 5.24
C LYS A 89 11.45 -11.23 4.73
N ASN A 90 10.99 -12.08 5.64
CA ASN A 90 10.17 -13.23 5.29
C ASN A 90 8.75 -12.82 4.89
N ALA A 91 8.18 -11.73 5.41
CA ALA A 91 6.84 -11.28 5.05
C ALA A 91 6.72 -10.94 3.56
N GLY A 92 7.72 -10.30 2.96
CA GLY A 92 7.72 -10.03 1.51
C GLY A 92 7.96 -11.28 0.65
N VAL A 93 8.60 -12.31 1.23
CA VAL A 93 8.83 -13.60 0.57
C VAL A 93 7.59 -14.47 0.70
N ASP A 94 6.94 -14.50 1.86
CA ASP A 94 5.66 -15.16 2.09
C ASP A 94 4.55 -14.52 1.27
N ASP A 95 4.49 -13.18 1.10
CA ASP A 95 3.54 -12.52 0.18
C ASP A 95 3.79 -12.89 -1.29
N PHE A 96 5.06 -13.06 -1.67
CA PHE A 96 5.43 -13.51 -3.01
C PHE A 96 5.03 -14.97 -3.22
N PHE A 97 5.33 -15.85 -2.26
CA PHE A 97 5.02 -17.28 -2.35
C PHE A 97 3.54 -17.59 -2.12
N SER A 98 2.80 -16.86 -1.29
CA SER A 98 1.33 -17.03 -1.15
C SER A 98 0.59 -16.59 -2.40
N ASN A 99 1.00 -15.48 -3.03
CA ASN A 99 0.57 -15.16 -4.39
C ASN A 99 0.95 -16.25 -5.41
N LEU A 100 2.07 -16.95 -5.19
CA LEU A 100 2.51 -18.09 -5.99
C LEU A 100 1.90 -19.44 -5.54
N ASP A 101 1.18 -19.56 -4.43
CA ASP A 101 0.80 -20.88 -3.90
C ASP A 101 -0.65 -21.27 -4.24
N GLY A 102 -1.32 -20.44 -5.03
CA GLY A 102 -2.67 -20.70 -5.51
C GLY A 102 -3.76 -19.86 -4.83
N ASP A 103 -3.41 -18.99 -3.88
CA ASP A 103 -4.37 -18.06 -3.25
C ASP A 103 -4.94 -17.05 -4.26
N LYS A 104 -4.22 -16.79 -5.37
CA LYS A 104 -4.71 -16.00 -6.51
C LYS A 104 -6.06 -16.52 -7.05
N PHE A 105 -6.34 -17.82 -6.91
CA PHE A 105 -7.56 -18.46 -7.42
C PHE A 105 -8.53 -18.86 -6.30
N ASN A 106 -8.34 -18.38 -5.07
CA ASN A 106 -9.34 -18.49 -4.01
C ASN A 106 -10.45 -17.44 -4.24
N LEU A 107 -11.16 -17.62 -5.35
CA LEU A 107 -12.25 -16.75 -5.76
C LEU A 107 -13.44 -16.97 -4.85
N LYS A 108 -14.04 -15.88 -4.39
CA LYS A 108 -15.34 -15.87 -3.74
C LYS A 108 -16.35 -15.34 -4.73
N LEU A 109 -17.49 -16.02 -4.82
CA LEU A 109 -18.61 -15.53 -5.60
C LEU A 109 -19.06 -14.15 -5.08
N PRO A 110 -19.51 -13.24 -5.94
CA PRO A 110 -19.97 -11.93 -5.51
C PRO A 110 -21.21 -12.04 -4.60
N PRO A 111 -21.39 -11.11 -3.64
CA PRO A 111 -22.58 -11.08 -2.78
C PRO A 111 -23.90 -10.89 -3.57
N ALA A 112 -23.81 -10.45 -4.83
CA ALA A 112 -24.97 -10.35 -5.72
C ALA A 112 -25.63 -11.71 -6.01
N VAL A 113 -24.90 -12.82 -5.86
CA VAL A 113 -25.45 -14.18 -5.95
C VAL A 113 -26.43 -14.43 -4.79
N ASP A 114 -26.01 -14.17 -3.56
CA ASP A 114 -26.87 -14.33 -2.37
C ASP A 114 -28.09 -13.41 -2.44
N GLU A 115 -27.89 -12.14 -2.85
CA GLU A 115 -28.98 -11.18 -3.04
C GLU A 115 -30.01 -11.66 -4.08
N TYR A 116 -29.56 -12.33 -5.15
CA TYR A 116 -30.48 -12.89 -6.14
C TYR A 116 -31.35 -13.99 -5.53
N TYR A 117 -30.77 -14.92 -4.78
CA TYR A 117 -31.54 -15.99 -4.14
C TYR A 117 -32.51 -15.46 -3.08
N GLU A 118 -32.15 -14.39 -2.36
CA GLU A 118 -33.09 -13.71 -1.47
C GLU A 118 -34.28 -13.10 -2.23
N VAL A 119 -34.04 -12.49 -3.39
CA VAL A 119 -35.12 -11.94 -4.23
C VAL A 119 -35.95 -13.07 -4.84
N LYS A 120 -35.32 -14.18 -5.25
CA LYS A 120 -36.00 -15.35 -5.79
C LYS A 120 -36.92 -16.00 -4.76
N SER A 121 -36.41 -16.27 -3.56
CA SER A 121 -37.22 -16.80 -2.46
C SER A 121 -38.42 -15.91 -2.15
N LYS A 122 -38.25 -14.57 -2.10
CA LYS A 122 -39.36 -13.63 -1.88
C LYS A 122 -40.41 -13.69 -2.99
N CYS A 123 -39.98 -13.81 -4.25
CA CYS A 123 -40.90 -13.92 -5.38
C CYS A 123 -41.65 -15.26 -5.36
N GLU A 124 -40.99 -16.36 -5.02
CA GLU A 124 -41.60 -17.69 -4.87
C GLU A 124 -42.61 -17.70 -3.72
N ASP A 125 -42.29 -17.09 -2.58
CA ASP A 125 -43.21 -16.91 -1.44
C ASP A 125 -44.45 -16.09 -1.80
N GLU A 126 -44.30 -15.15 -2.75
CA GLU A 126 -45.38 -14.33 -3.31
C GLU A 126 -46.16 -15.03 -4.44
N GLY A 127 -45.81 -16.28 -4.76
CA GLY A 127 -46.52 -17.12 -5.73
C GLY A 127 -45.99 -17.07 -7.17
N TRP A 128 -44.75 -16.60 -7.37
CA TRP A 128 -44.08 -16.71 -8.66
C TRP A 128 -43.68 -18.17 -8.95
N GLU A 129 -43.89 -18.63 -10.18
CA GLU A 129 -43.46 -19.95 -10.65
C GLU A 129 -42.50 -19.83 -11.84
N PRO A 130 -41.46 -20.68 -11.92
CA PRO A 130 -40.56 -20.73 -13.07
C PRO A 130 -41.30 -20.95 -14.39
N GLY A 131 -40.89 -20.25 -15.45
CA GLY A 131 -41.48 -20.37 -16.77
C GLY A 131 -42.80 -19.61 -16.96
N GLN A 132 -43.24 -18.80 -15.99
CA GLN A 132 -44.32 -17.84 -16.19
C GLN A 132 -43.88 -16.74 -17.17
N VAL A 133 -44.07 -17.02 -18.46
CA VAL A 133 -43.84 -16.04 -19.52
C VAL A 133 -44.90 -14.94 -19.39
N PRO A 134 -44.54 -13.65 -19.47
CA PRO A 134 -45.53 -12.61 -19.69
C PRO A 134 -46.37 -12.98 -20.91
N GLU A 135 -47.70 -13.02 -20.79
CA GLU A 135 -48.57 -13.26 -21.95
C GLU A 135 -48.13 -12.37 -23.11
N ALA A 136 -48.08 -12.88 -24.34
CA ALA A 136 -47.53 -12.16 -25.48
C ALA A 136 -48.25 -10.80 -25.69
N GLY A 137 -47.62 -9.71 -25.24
CA GLY A 137 -48.14 -8.34 -25.27
C GLY A 137 -48.62 -7.77 -23.93
N GLY A 138 -48.61 -8.57 -22.85
CA GLY A 138 -48.87 -8.14 -21.48
C GLY A 138 -47.65 -7.45 -20.85
N GLN A 139 -47.89 -6.55 -19.89
CA GLN A 139 -46.79 -6.00 -19.10
C GLN A 139 -46.13 -7.10 -18.26
N PRO A 140 -44.79 -7.19 -18.21
CA PRO A 140 -44.11 -8.15 -17.36
C PRO A 140 -44.49 -7.92 -15.90
N SER A 141 -44.78 -9.02 -15.18
CA SER A 141 -45.20 -8.99 -13.78
C SER A 141 -44.14 -8.30 -12.90
N PRO A 142 -44.53 -7.72 -11.76
CA PRO A 142 -43.56 -7.12 -10.83
C PRO A 142 -42.45 -8.08 -10.43
N HIS A 143 -42.77 -9.34 -10.10
CA HIS A 143 -41.79 -10.37 -9.73
C HIS A 143 -40.83 -10.67 -10.87
N HIS A 144 -41.33 -10.79 -12.11
CA HIS A 144 -40.48 -11.00 -13.29
C HIS A 144 -39.46 -9.87 -13.47
N ARG A 145 -39.88 -8.61 -13.31
CA ARG A 145 -38.95 -7.46 -13.40
C ARG A 145 -37.92 -7.47 -12.27
N MET A 146 -38.33 -7.81 -11.05
CA MET A 146 -37.44 -7.86 -9.89
C MET A 146 -36.38 -8.95 -10.05
N LEU A 147 -36.80 -10.17 -10.43
CA LEU A 147 -35.92 -11.29 -10.74
C LEU A 147 -34.95 -10.97 -11.88
N ALA A 148 -35.45 -10.42 -12.98
CA ALA A 148 -34.60 -10.06 -14.12
C ALA A 148 -33.56 -8.99 -13.75
N GLN A 149 -33.93 -7.99 -12.93
CA GLN A 149 -32.98 -6.98 -12.44
C GLN A 149 -31.94 -7.58 -11.49
N ALA A 150 -32.35 -8.46 -10.57
CA ALA A 150 -31.45 -9.12 -9.65
C ALA A 150 -30.47 -10.04 -10.39
N LEU A 151 -30.95 -10.83 -11.36
CA LEU A 151 -30.10 -11.69 -12.19
C LEU A 151 -29.12 -10.85 -13.03
N MET A 152 -29.59 -9.75 -13.64
CA MET A 152 -28.72 -8.84 -14.38
C MET A 152 -27.62 -8.25 -13.48
N LYS A 153 -27.94 -7.92 -12.21
CA LYS A 153 -26.95 -7.45 -11.23
C LYS A 153 -25.91 -8.53 -10.90
N ARG A 154 -26.34 -9.79 -10.71
CA ARG A 154 -25.46 -10.97 -10.54
C ARG A 154 -24.50 -11.11 -11.73
N CYS A 155 -25.04 -11.20 -12.96
CA CYS A 155 -24.24 -11.29 -14.18
C CYS A 155 -23.20 -10.16 -14.30
N ILE A 156 -23.57 -8.92 -13.99
CA ILE A 156 -22.65 -7.77 -14.06
C ILE A 156 -21.50 -7.91 -13.04
N ALA A 157 -21.79 -8.45 -11.86
CA ALA A 157 -20.81 -8.69 -10.81
C ALA A 157 -19.86 -9.85 -11.13
N ASP A 158 -20.30 -10.84 -11.90
CA ASP A 158 -19.49 -12.00 -12.29
C ASP A 158 -18.51 -11.71 -13.43
N ILE A 159 -18.81 -10.72 -14.30
CA ILE A 159 -17.99 -10.37 -15.46
C ILE A 159 -16.50 -10.19 -15.15
N PRO A 160 -16.08 -9.44 -14.10
CA PRO A 160 -14.67 -9.31 -13.76
C PRO A 160 -14.00 -10.66 -13.47
N ILE A 161 -14.71 -11.58 -12.82
CA ILE A 161 -14.20 -12.91 -12.45
C ILE A 161 -14.10 -13.79 -13.70
N VAL A 162 -15.16 -13.85 -14.50
CA VAL A 162 -15.19 -14.56 -15.79
C VAL A 162 -14.07 -14.06 -16.70
N SER A 163 -13.94 -12.74 -16.85
CA SER A 163 -12.89 -12.11 -17.66
C SER A 163 -11.49 -12.39 -17.14
N HIS A 164 -11.32 -12.51 -15.82
CA HIS A 164 -10.03 -12.85 -15.21
C HIS A 164 -9.62 -14.28 -15.56
N ILE A 165 -10.51 -15.26 -15.35
CA ILE A 165 -10.24 -16.67 -15.65
C ILE A 165 -9.97 -16.88 -17.14
N GLN A 166 -10.79 -16.30 -18.02
CA GLN A 166 -10.60 -16.41 -19.47
C GLN A 166 -9.24 -15.85 -19.93
N ARG A 167 -8.79 -14.73 -19.35
CA ARG A 167 -7.48 -14.13 -19.67
C ARG A 167 -6.31 -14.98 -19.17
N GLU A 168 -6.46 -15.61 -18.01
CA GLU A 168 -5.40 -16.40 -17.37
C GLU A 168 -5.29 -17.81 -17.97
N SER A 169 -6.36 -18.36 -18.56
CA SER A 169 -6.43 -19.73 -19.09
C SER A 169 -5.25 -20.10 -20.00
N ALA A 170 -5.00 -19.33 -21.06
CA ALA A 170 -3.91 -19.62 -22.01
C ALA A 170 -2.52 -19.53 -21.35
N GLY A 171 -2.33 -18.57 -20.45
CA GLY A 171 -1.07 -18.40 -19.72
C GLY A 171 -0.81 -19.56 -18.76
N MET A 172 -1.83 -19.96 -18.01
CA MET A 172 -1.72 -21.01 -17.00
C MET A 172 -1.50 -22.39 -17.64
N ASN A 173 -2.22 -22.70 -18.71
CA ASN A 173 -2.01 -23.92 -19.51
C ASN A 173 -0.56 -24.03 -20.00
N LYS A 174 0.01 -22.93 -20.50
CA LYS A 174 1.39 -22.88 -20.98
C LYS A 174 2.39 -23.06 -19.84
N LEU A 175 2.19 -22.38 -18.71
CA LEU A 175 3.06 -22.51 -17.54
C LEU A 175 3.05 -23.95 -16.99
N TYR A 176 1.90 -24.61 -16.97
CA TYR A 176 1.80 -26.00 -16.54
C TYR A 176 2.52 -26.95 -17.51
N ALA A 177 2.29 -26.80 -18.82
CA ALA A 177 2.96 -27.60 -19.84
C ALA A 177 4.49 -27.47 -19.81
N GLN A 178 5.00 -26.29 -19.43
CA GLN A 178 6.44 -26.02 -19.29
C GLN A 178 6.99 -26.35 -17.89
N SER A 179 6.19 -26.91 -16.99
CA SER A 179 6.56 -27.17 -15.59
C SER A 179 7.04 -25.91 -14.85
N MET A 180 6.54 -24.73 -15.24
CA MET A 180 6.87 -23.42 -14.66
C MET A 180 5.87 -22.96 -13.59
N CYS A 181 4.80 -23.72 -13.36
CA CYS A 181 3.90 -23.53 -12.22
C CYS A 181 3.79 -24.80 -11.37
N SER A 182 3.49 -24.63 -10.10
CA SER A 182 3.24 -25.74 -9.17
C SER A 182 1.95 -26.46 -9.52
N VAL A 183 1.91 -27.78 -9.30
CA VAL A 183 0.70 -28.60 -9.43
C VAL A 183 -0.43 -28.06 -8.54
N LYS A 184 -0.09 -27.49 -7.37
CA LYS A 184 -1.06 -26.86 -6.46
C LYS A 184 -1.71 -25.63 -7.11
N GLN A 185 -0.91 -24.76 -7.75
CA GLN A 185 -1.43 -23.59 -8.48
C GLN A 185 -2.33 -24.01 -9.64
N TRP A 186 -1.90 -25.01 -10.40
CA TRP A 186 -2.68 -25.53 -11.52
C TRP A 186 -4.03 -26.08 -11.08
N LYS A 187 -4.05 -26.90 -10.02
CA LYS A 187 -5.30 -27.40 -9.44
C LYS A 187 -6.19 -26.28 -8.89
N SER A 188 -5.60 -25.25 -8.28
CA SER A 188 -6.34 -24.08 -7.80
C SER A 188 -7.01 -23.33 -8.97
N TYR A 189 -6.28 -23.13 -10.07
CA TYR A 189 -6.84 -22.58 -11.31
C TYR A 189 -7.98 -23.44 -11.86
N GLN A 190 -7.81 -24.77 -11.97
CA GLN A 190 -8.87 -25.66 -12.47
C GLN A 190 -10.12 -25.63 -11.58
N ALA A 191 -9.95 -25.57 -10.26
CA ALA A 191 -11.08 -25.45 -9.34
C ALA A 191 -11.83 -24.12 -9.53
N ALA A 192 -11.10 -23.02 -9.69
CA ALA A 192 -11.67 -21.72 -10.01
C ALA A 192 -12.37 -21.69 -11.38
N GLU A 193 -11.77 -22.29 -12.41
CA GLU A 193 -12.36 -22.42 -13.75
C GLU A 193 -13.65 -23.25 -13.72
N ALA A 194 -13.67 -24.36 -12.98
CA ALA A 194 -14.86 -25.19 -12.80
C ALA A 194 -15.98 -24.42 -12.07
N MET A 195 -15.63 -23.68 -11.01
CA MET A 195 -16.58 -22.83 -10.27
C MET A 195 -17.20 -21.77 -11.18
N VAL A 196 -16.38 -21.03 -11.93
CA VAL A 196 -16.86 -19.98 -12.85
C VAL A 196 -17.68 -20.56 -13.99
N SER A 197 -17.31 -21.74 -14.51
CA SER A 197 -18.08 -22.41 -15.55
C SER A 197 -19.45 -22.86 -15.05
N ALA A 198 -19.53 -23.40 -13.82
CA ALA A 198 -20.79 -23.76 -13.18
C ALA A 198 -21.69 -22.52 -13.00
N GLU A 199 -21.14 -21.42 -12.48
CA GLU A 199 -21.84 -20.16 -12.31
C GLU A 199 -22.43 -19.63 -13.63
N VAL A 200 -21.67 -19.69 -14.72
CA VAL A 200 -22.14 -19.24 -16.05
C VAL A 200 -23.32 -20.09 -16.55
N GLU A 201 -23.28 -21.40 -16.34
CA GLU A 201 -24.37 -22.31 -16.73
C GLU A 201 -25.60 -22.18 -15.82
N GLU A 202 -25.41 -21.97 -14.51
CA GLU A 202 -26.50 -21.68 -13.57
C GLU A 202 -27.23 -20.39 -13.95
N VAL A 203 -26.49 -19.30 -14.22
CA VAL A 203 -27.07 -18.04 -14.68
C VAL A 203 -27.82 -18.20 -16.00
N ARG A 204 -27.33 -19.05 -16.92
CA ARG A 204 -28.05 -19.36 -18.17
C ARG A 204 -29.35 -20.10 -17.91
N ALA A 205 -29.32 -21.12 -17.06
CA ALA A 205 -30.51 -21.87 -16.69
C ALA A 205 -31.55 -20.96 -16.01
N GLU A 206 -31.13 -20.15 -15.04
CA GLU A 206 -31.99 -19.18 -14.35
C GLU A 206 -32.55 -18.11 -15.28
N ALA A 207 -31.77 -17.65 -16.27
CA ALA A 207 -32.27 -16.72 -17.28
C ALA A 207 -33.38 -17.35 -18.12
N ASP A 208 -33.24 -18.61 -18.51
CA ASP A 208 -34.27 -19.33 -19.26
C ASP A 208 -35.50 -19.69 -18.40
N GLU A 209 -35.34 -19.88 -17.08
CA GLU A 209 -36.46 -19.99 -16.13
C GLU A 209 -37.28 -18.70 -16.04
N ILE A 210 -36.63 -17.53 -16.11
CA ILE A 210 -37.30 -16.23 -16.06
C ILE A 210 -37.97 -15.91 -17.40
N GLU A 211 -37.24 -16.09 -18.51
CA GLU A 211 -37.73 -15.83 -19.86
C GLU A 211 -37.09 -16.81 -20.85
N PRO A 212 -37.88 -17.67 -21.54
CA PRO A 212 -37.34 -18.64 -22.49
C PRO A 212 -36.50 -17.97 -23.59
N GLY A 213 -35.24 -18.39 -23.72
CA GLY A 213 -34.30 -17.89 -24.73
C GLY A 213 -33.46 -16.69 -24.27
N TRP A 214 -33.69 -16.18 -23.04
CA TRP A 214 -32.93 -15.08 -22.48
C TRP A 214 -31.48 -15.47 -22.14
N SER A 215 -31.22 -16.77 -21.89
CA SER A 215 -29.86 -17.30 -21.65
C SER A 215 -28.86 -16.95 -22.76
N ASN A 216 -29.32 -16.85 -24.01
CA ASN A 216 -28.49 -16.52 -25.16
C ASN A 216 -28.03 -15.06 -25.20
N VAL A 217 -28.74 -14.16 -24.51
CA VAL A 217 -28.53 -12.70 -24.62
C VAL A 217 -28.15 -12.03 -23.29
N VAL A 218 -28.45 -12.66 -22.15
CA VAL A 218 -28.24 -12.10 -20.80
C VAL A 218 -26.78 -11.67 -20.58
N TRP A 219 -25.81 -12.52 -20.92
CA TRP A 219 -24.38 -12.21 -20.77
C TRP A 219 -23.91 -11.07 -21.68
N ARG A 220 -24.42 -11.01 -22.91
CA ARG A 220 -24.09 -9.92 -23.84
C ARG A 220 -24.64 -8.59 -23.32
N GLN A 221 -25.87 -8.59 -22.82
CA GLN A 221 -26.48 -7.41 -22.18
C GLN A 221 -25.68 -7.00 -20.94
N ALA A 222 -25.36 -7.93 -20.06
CA ALA A 222 -24.55 -7.68 -18.86
C ALA A 222 -23.18 -7.07 -19.21
N MET A 223 -22.51 -7.57 -20.26
CA MET A 223 -21.23 -7.02 -20.73
C MET A 223 -21.35 -5.58 -21.21
N GLN A 224 -22.43 -5.25 -21.94
CA GLN A 224 -22.71 -3.88 -22.35
C GLN A 224 -22.94 -2.96 -21.15
N TYR A 225 -23.73 -3.40 -20.17
CA TYR A 225 -23.99 -2.65 -18.94
C TYR A 225 -22.72 -2.46 -18.09
N HIS A 226 -21.92 -3.51 -17.93
CA HIS A 226 -20.65 -3.44 -17.21
C HIS A 226 -19.70 -2.40 -17.82
N ASN A 227 -19.56 -2.39 -19.15
CA ASN A 227 -18.73 -1.40 -19.85
C ASN A 227 -19.26 0.03 -19.68
N MET A 228 -20.59 0.22 -19.74
CA MET A 228 -21.20 1.52 -19.49
C MET A 228 -20.98 1.99 -18.04
N LEU A 229 -21.16 1.11 -17.05
CA LEU A 229 -20.95 1.43 -15.64
C LEU A 229 -19.49 1.77 -15.35
N LYS A 230 -18.56 0.99 -15.91
CA LYS A 230 -17.12 1.24 -15.80
C LYS A 230 -16.73 2.61 -16.38
N GLN A 231 -17.26 2.97 -17.56
CA GLN A 231 -17.04 4.29 -18.15
C GLN A 231 -17.59 5.43 -17.28
N LYS A 232 -18.78 5.25 -16.70
CA LYS A 232 -19.38 6.24 -15.78
C LYS A 232 -18.57 6.38 -14.49
N GLU A 233 -18.11 5.27 -13.91
CA GLU A 233 -17.28 5.28 -12.71
C GLU A 233 -15.94 5.95 -12.96
N GLU A 234 -15.28 5.63 -14.08
CA GLU A 234 -14.02 6.26 -14.47
C GLU A 234 -14.19 7.76 -14.70
N GLN A 235 -15.26 8.18 -15.37
CA GLN A 235 -15.59 9.59 -15.56
C GLN A 235 -15.87 10.30 -14.22
N ALA A 236 -16.63 9.68 -13.33
CA ALA A 236 -16.92 10.23 -12.00
C ALA A 236 -15.64 10.35 -11.15
N LYS A 237 -14.78 9.33 -11.16
CA LYS A 237 -13.49 9.34 -10.47
C LYS A 237 -12.55 10.39 -11.05
N ALA A 238 -12.50 10.54 -12.37
CA ALA A 238 -11.73 11.60 -13.03
C ALA A 238 -12.25 12.99 -12.65
N GLN A 239 -13.56 13.18 -12.59
CA GLN A 239 -14.17 14.44 -12.12
C GLN A 239 -13.85 14.72 -10.65
N GLN A 240 -13.95 13.71 -9.77
CA GLN A 240 -13.59 13.85 -8.35
C GLN A 240 -12.10 14.18 -8.18
N MET A 241 -11.20 13.53 -8.92
CA MET A 241 -9.78 13.84 -8.89
C MET A 241 -9.49 15.25 -9.41
N ALA A 242 -10.17 15.69 -10.47
CA ALA A 242 -10.04 17.05 -10.98
C ALA A 242 -10.53 18.10 -9.96
N GLN A 243 -11.66 17.85 -9.29
CA GLN A 243 -12.17 18.71 -8.23
C GLN A 243 -11.25 18.73 -7.01
N ALA A 244 -10.75 17.57 -6.57
CA ALA A 244 -9.81 17.48 -5.45
C ALA A 244 -8.51 18.23 -5.76
N LYS A 245 -7.98 18.10 -6.99
CA LYS A 245 -6.82 18.86 -7.44
C LYS A 245 -7.09 20.36 -7.46
N ALA A 246 -8.24 20.79 -7.99
CA ALA A 246 -8.61 22.20 -7.99
C ALA A 246 -8.75 22.78 -6.58
N ILE A 247 -9.28 22.01 -5.62
CA ILE A 247 -9.36 22.43 -4.21
C ILE A 247 -7.96 22.50 -3.59
N ALA A 248 -7.09 21.52 -3.85
CA ALA A 248 -5.72 21.52 -3.36
C ALA A 248 -4.91 22.70 -3.91
N ASP A 249 -5.04 22.99 -5.21
CA ASP A 249 -4.37 24.12 -5.85
C ASP A 249 -4.87 25.46 -5.29
N LYS A 250 -6.18 25.60 -5.01
CA LYS A 250 -6.74 26.78 -4.34
C LYS A 250 -6.19 26.95 -2.92
N LYS A 251 -6.16 25.88 -2.13
CA LYS A 251 -5.58 25.90 -0.77
C LYS A 251 -4.11 26.29 -0.79
N ARG A 252 -3.31 25.72 -1.69
CA ARG A 252 -1.89 26.09 -1.83
C ARG A 252 -1.73 27.56 -2.21
N ALA A 253 -2.55 28.08 -3.12
CA ALA A 253 -2.51 29.48 -3.50
C ALA A 253 -2.93 30.42 -2.36
N GLU A 254 -3.89 30.02 -1.52
CA GLU A 254 -4.28 30.78 -0.32
C GLU A 254 -3.19 30.75 0.76
N GLU A 255 -2.57 29.58 1.00
CA GLU A 255 -1.46 29.42 1.93
C GLU A 255 -0.23 30.23 1.50
N GLU A 256 0.11 30.24 0.20
CA GLU A 256 1.19 31.07 -0.33
C GLU A 256 0.91 32.57 -0.17
N LYS A 257 -0.35 33.00 -0.39
CA LYS A 257 -0.74 34.40 -0.15
C LYS A 257 -0.65 34.76 1.33
N ALA A 258 -1.14 33.89 2.22
CA ALA A 258 -1.08 34.11 3.67
C ALA A 258 0.38 34.12 4.17
N ALA A 259 1.24 33.23 3.65
CA ALA A 259 2.66 33.21 3.97
C ALA A 259 3.37 34.49 3.48
N ALA A 260 3.05 34.96 2.26
CA ALA A 260 3.60 36.19 1.72
C ALA A 260 3.15 37.43 2.52
N GLU A 261 1.90 37.48 2.96
CA GLU A 261 1.38 38.56 3.82
C GLU A 261 2.04 38.55 5.20
N LYS A 262 2.16 37.36 5.82
CA LYS A 262 2.86 37.21 7.09
C LYS A 262 4.33 37.64 6.98
N ALA A 263 5.03 37.25 5.92
CA ALA A 263 6.41 37.66 5.69
C ALA A 263 6.56 39.19 5.58
N LYS A 264 5.62 39.87 4.89
CA LYS A 264 5.60 41.33 4.81
C LYS A 264 5.34 41.97 6.17
N TYR A 265 4.42 41.43 6.96
CA TYR A 265 4.14 41.91 8.30
C TYR A 265 5.36 41.78 9.22
N ASP A 266 6.03 40.63 9.20
CA ASP A 266 7.23 40.38 10.00
C ASP A 266 8.40 41.29 9.59
N GLU A 267 8.57 41.58 8.30
CA GLU A 267 9.58 42.53 7.80
C GLU A 267 9.30 43.96 8.28
N ILE A 268 8.05 44.43 8.19
CA ILE A 268 7.65 45.76 8.66
C ILE A 268 7.88 45.86 10.18
N LYS A 269 7.48 44.83 10.93
CA LYS A 269 7.67 44.79 12.38
C LYS A 269 9.15 44.86 12.76
N ALA A 270 10.01 44.09 12.08
CA ALA A 270 11.45 44.13 12.31
C ALA A 270 12.06 45.52 12.04
N LYS A 271 11.60 46.23 11.01
CA LYS A 271 12.03 47.61 10.72
C LYS A 271 11.60 48.58 11.82
N VAL A 272 10.36 48.49 12.29
CA VAL A 272 9.84 49.33 13.38
C VAL A 272 10.61 49.09 14.68
N ASP A 273 10.87 47.82 15.02
CA ASP A 273 11.64 47.47 16.23
C ASP A 273 13.10 47.95 16.14
N ALA A 274 13.73 47.84 14.96
CA ALA A 274 15.08 48.36 14.72
C ALA A 274 15.16 49.89 14.80
N GLU A 275 14.18 50.61 14.23
CA GLU A 275 14.06 52.07 14.32
C GLU A 275 13.91 52.51 15.77
N LYS A 276 13.03 51.83 16.54
CA LYS A 276 12.80 52.10 17.96
C LYS A 276 14.06 51.86 18.79
N ALA A 277 14.81 50.79 18.52
CA ALA A 277 16.09 50.52 19.17
C ALA A 277 17.15 51.58 18.84
N ARG A 278 17.17 52.10 17.60
CA ARG A 278 18.06 53.18 17.20
C ARG A 278 17.75 54.47 17.97
N ILE A 279 16.48 54.84 18.07
CA ILE A 279 16.03 56.02 18.82
C ILE A 279 16.43 55.88 20.30
N ALA A 280 16.15 54.74 20.94
CA ALA A 280 16.50 54.51 22.34
C ALA A 280 18.02 54.59 22.60
N ASN A 281 18.84 54.06 21.68
CA ASN A 281 20.31 54.17 21.78
C ASN A 281 20.79 55.62 21.60
N ALA A 282 20.20 56.37 20.67
CA ALA A 282 20.52 57.78 20.45
C ALA A 282 20.16 58.64 21.69
N GLU A 283 19.00 58.39 22.31
CA GLU A 283 18.60 59.04 23.56
C GLU A 283 19.56 58.72 24.71
N ARG A 284 20.01 57.47 24.83
CA ARG A 284 20.99 57.06 25.85
C ARG A 284 22.33 57.76 25.66
N LEU A 285 22.82 57.83 24.42
CA LEU A 285 24.06 58.55 24.07
C LEU A 285 23.94 60.06 24.33
N ALA A 286 22.82 60.67 23.95
CA ALA A 286 22.57 62.09 24.21
C ALA A 286 22.54 62.39 25.72
N ALA A 287 21.86 61.56 26.51
CA ALA A 287 21.84 61.70 27.96
C ALA A 287 23.23 61.54 28.60
N GLU A 288 24.07 60.63 28.06
CA GLU A 288 25.44 60.45 28.54
C GLU A 288 26.34 61.65 28.22
N LEU A 289 26.23 62.23 27.02
CA LEU A 289 26.96 63.43 26.63
C LEU A 289 26.58 64.64 27.49
N VAL A 290 25.29 64.85 27.76
CA VAL A 290 24.83 65.92 28.68
C VAL A 290 25.43 65.73 30.06
N LYS A 291 25.45 64.49 30.57
CA LYS A 291 26.05 64.16 31.87
C LYS A 291 27.57 64.38 31.90
N GLN A 292 28.26 64.14 30.79
CA GLN A 292 29.69 64.45 30.66
C GLN A 292 29.93 65.97 30.62
N GLU A 293 29.11 66.73 29.89
CA GLU A 293 29.22 68.19 29.82
C GLU A 293 28.96 68.85 31.20
N GLU A 294 28.02 68.31 31.99
CA GLU A 294 27.78 68.76 33.36
C GLU A 294 28.99 68.50 34.27
N ARG A 295 29.59 67.31 34.21
CA ARG A 295 30.82 67.01 34.97
C ARG A 295 32.01 67.86 34.53
N GLU A 296 32.12 68.17 33.24
CA GLU A 296 33.15 69.08 32.73
C GLU A 296 32.93 70.52 33.19
N ARG A 297 31.68 70.99 33.23
CA ARG A 297 31.35 72.31 33.79
C ARG A 297 31.63 72.37 35.28
N GLU A 298 31.31 71.32 36.03
CA GLU A 298 31.60 71.23 37.47
C GLU A 298 33.11 71.16 37.74
N SER A 299 33.86 70.36 36.98
CA SER A 299 35.32 70.29 37.11
C SER A 299 36.02 71.59 36.67
N LYS A 300 35.51 72.29 35.64
CA LYS A 300 35.99 73.65 35.28
C LYS A 300 35.66 74.69 36.35
N LYS A 301 34.51 74.63 37.01
CA LYS A 301 34.19 75.47 38.19
C LYS A 301 35.05 75.12 39.40
N ALA A 302 35.30 73.83 39.64
CA ALA A 302 36.18 73.38 40.73
C ALA A 302 37.64 73.81 40.48
N PHE A 303 38.11 73.74 39.23
CA PHE A 303 39.46 74.18 38.83
C PHE A 303 39.61 75.70 38.84
N SER A 304 38.60 76.47 38.43
CA SER A 304 38.66 77.94 38.52
C SER A 304 38.55 78.48 39.95
N SER A 305 37.98 77.70 40.90
CA SER A 305 37.91 78.09 42.31
C SER A 305 39.18 77.82 43.13
N LYS A 306 40.15 77.03 42.61
CA LYS A 306 41.38 76.64 43.33
C LYS A 306 42.68 77.13 42.66
N GLY A 307 42.59 78.22 41.89
CA GLY A 307 43.71 78.83 41.16
C GLY A 307 43.98 80.29 41.54
N GLY A 308 43.70 80.68 42.78
CA GLY A 308 44.25 81.91 43.37
C GLY A 308 45.46 81.55 44.22
N GLY A 309 46.68 81.61 43.65
CA GLY A 309 47.88 81.52 44.47
C GLY A 309 49.13 80.96 43.78
N THR A 310 50.09 81.87 43.61
CA THR A 310 51.54 81.62 43.71
C THR A 310 52.26 81.14 42.43
N GLY A 311 53.08 82.02 41.88
CA GLY A 311 53.87 81.77 40.67
C GLY A 311 55.20 81.06 40.89
N MET A 312 55.84 80.71 39.77
CA MET A 312 57.27 80.48 39.61
C MET A 312 57.64 80.88 38.18
N LYS A 313 58.32 82.02 38.00
CA LYS A 313 59.79 82.19 37.87
C LYS A 313 60.34 81.82 36.49
N LYS A 314 60.69 82.88 35.76
CA LYS A 314 61.65 82.96 34.65
C LYS A 314 62.92 82.15 34.92
N GLY A 315 63.37 81.42 33.90
CA GLY A 315 64.76 81.00 33.64
C GLY A 315 64.83 80.74 32.13
N PHE A 316 65.37 81.62 31.28
CA PHE A 316 66.76 82.07 31.09
C PHE A 316 67.67 80.97 30.51
N LEU A 317 67.98 81.16 29.21
CA LEU A 317 69.07 80.68 28.36
C LEU A 317 69.34 79.18 28.15
N GLY A 318 69.63 78.86 26.88
CA GLY A 318 70.27 77.64 26.40
C GLY A 318 69.99 77.42 24.92
#